data_AF-A0A7W1R8G3-F1
#
_entry.id   AF-A0A7W1R8G3-F1
#
_cell.length_a   1.000
_cell.length_b   1.000
_cell.length_c   1.000
_cell.angle_alpha   90.00
_cell.angle_beta   90.00
_cell.angle_gamma   90.00
#
_symmetry.space_group_name_H-M   'P 1'
#
loop_
_entity.id
_entity.type
_entity.pdbx_description
1 polymer ?
#
loop_
_entity_poly.entity_id
_entity_poly.type
_entity_poly.pdbx_seq_one_letter_code
_entity_poly.pdbx_strand_id
1 'polypeptide(L)'
;MATELKRADNPLERIEELLGADARTLLDHTAKTISKDQLQIPGPDFVDRVWALSDRRPSVLRSLQTLFDSGRLAGTGYLSILPVDQGIEHSAGAS
;
A
#
# COMPACT_ATOMS: atom_id res chain seq x y z
N MET A 1 -16.29 28.30 -19.52
CA MET A 1 -15.97 29.21 -18.41
C MET A 1 -15.01 28.47 -17.51
N ALA A 2 -13.76 28.92 -17.41
CA ALA A 2 -12.78 28.34 -16.50
C ALA A 2 -13.16 28.79 -15.09
N THR A 3 -13.56 27.85 -14.24
CA THR A 3 -13.84 28.14 -12.82
C THR A 3 -12.55 28.62 -12.18
N GLU A 4 -12.52 29.87 -11.71
CA GLU A 4 -11.42 30.40 -10.92
C GLU A 4 -11.34 29.62 -9.60
N LEU A 5 -10.44 28.66 -9.59
CA LEU A 5 -10.08 27.82 -8.47
C LEU A 5 -9.46 28.69 -7.36
N LYS A 6 -10.29 29.13 -6.41
CA LYS A 6 -9.85 29.93 -5.25
C LYS A 6 -8.77 29.16 -4.49
N ARG A 7 -7.70 29.83 -4.08
CA ARG A 7 -6.70 29.23 -3.17
C ARG A 7 -7.41 28.93 -1.86
N ALA A 8 -7.75 27.66 -1.63
CA ALA A 8 -8.20 27.20 -0.34
C ALA A 8 -6.97 27.06 0.58
N ASP A 9 -7.05 27.62 1.78
CA ASP A 9 -6.00 27.50 2.80
C ASP A 9 -5.95 26.08 3.39
N ASN A 10 -6.99 25.26 3.15
CA ASN A 10 -7.12 23.87 3.56
C ASN A 10 -7.08 22.93 2.34
N PRO A 11 -6.14 21.95 2.29
CA PRO A 11 -6.10 20.95 1.22
C PRO A 11 -7.40 20.16 1.03
N LEU A 12 -8.17 19.96 2.10
CA LEU A 12 -9.43 19.20 2.04
C LEU A 12 -10.51 19.96 1.27
N GLU A 13 -10.65 21.27 1.51
CA GLU A 13 -11.60 22.13 0.79
C GLU A 13 -11.31 22.17 -0.70
N ARG A 14 -10.02 22.17 -1.06
CA ARG A 14 -9.60 22.09 -2.47
C ARG A 14 -9.99 20.76 -3.11
N ILE A 15 -9.87 19.66 -2.38
CA ILE A 15 -10.29 18.34 -2.87
C ILE A 15 -11.82 18.31 -3.04
N GLU A 16 -12.57 18.84 -2.09
CA GLU A 16 -14.03 18.95 -2.20
C GLU A 16 -14.47 19.80 -3.41
N GLU A 17 -13.80 20.93 -3.67
CA GLU A 17 -14.05 21.76 -4.86
C GLU A 17 -13.80 21.00 -6.18
N LEU A 18 -12.70 20.25 -6.25
CA LEU A 18 -12.34 19.47 -7.44
C LEU A 18 -13.32 18.32 -7.70
N LEU A 19 -13.83 17.70 -6.63
CA LEU A 19 -14.78 16.59 -6.72
C LEU A 19 -16.23 17.06 -6.93
N GLY A 20 -16.52 18.33 -6.63
CA GLY A 20 -17.82 18.96 -6.91
C GLY A 20 -19.00 18.18 -6.33
N ALA A 21 -19.95 17.80 -7.19
CA ALA A 21 -21.16 17.10 -6.76
C ALA A 21 -20.89 15.71 -6.17
N ASP A 22 -19.77 15.07 -6.53
CA ASP A 22 -19.43 13.71 -6.10
C ASP A 22 -18.64 13.68 -4.78
N ALA A 23 -18.23 14.85 -4.26
CA ALA A 23 -17.35 14.96 -3.09
C ALA A 23 -17.84 14.13 -1.89
N ARG A 24 -19.12 14.25 -1.53
CA ARG A 24 -19.72 13.48 -0.43
C ARG A 24 -19.73 11.99 -0.69
N THR A 25 -20.13 11.59 -1.89
CA THR A 25 -20.22 10.18 -2.27
C THR A 25 -18.84 9.50 -2.23
N LEU A 26 -17.79 10.19 -2.65
CA LEU A 26 -16.44 9.63 -2.75
C LEU A 26 -15.65 9.71 -1.44
N LEU A 27 -15.69 10.86 -0.74
CA LEU A 27 -14.89 11.08 0.47
C LEU A 27 -15.48 10.39 1.70
N ASP A 28 -16.81 10.31 1.79
CA ASP A 28 -17.49 9.65 2.92
C ASP A 28 -17.75 8.16 2.66
N HIS A 29 -17.30 7.62 1.51
CA HIS A 29 -17.49 6.21 1.18
C HIS A 29 -16.79 5.29 2.18
N THR A 30 -17.56 4.40 2.80
CA THR A 30 -17.03 3.27 3.57
C THR A 30 -17.30 1.98 2.79
N ALA A 31 -16.25 1.21 2.52
CA ALA A 31 -16.38 -0.10 1.86
C ALA A 31 -17.19 -1.06 2.74
N LYS A 32 -18.31 -1.58 2.19
CA LYS A 32 -19.20 -2.52 2.90
C LYS A 32 -19.07 -3.97 2.43
N THR A 33 -18.37 -4.20 1.32
CA THR A 33 -18.30 -5.52 0.67
C THR A 33 -17.46 -6.51 1.43
N ILE A 34 -16.30 -6.09 1.93
CA ILE A 34 -15.38 -6.93 2.72
C ILE A 34 -15.12 -6.20 4.02
N SER A 35 -15.44 -6.86 5.13
CA SER A 35 -15.26 -6.27 6.44
C SER A 35 -13.78 -6.23 6.84
N LYS A 36 -13.38 -5.21 7.61
CA LYS A 36 -11.98 -4.99 8.00
C LYS A 36 -11.39 -6.14 8.82
N ASP A 37 -12.22 -6.86 9.60
CA ASP A 37 -11.82 -8.02 10.40
C ASP A 37 -11.39 -9.23 9.54
N GLN A 38 -11.79 -9.29 8.28
CA GLN A 38 -11.36 -10.34 7.35
C GLN A 38 -9.95 -10.09 6.79
N LEU A 39 -9.38 -8.89 7.01
CA LEU A 39 -8.08 -8.52 6.47
C LEU A 39 -6.95 -8.98 7.40
N GLN A 40 -5.99 -9.69 6.82
CA GLN A 40 -4.73 -10.02 7.50
C GLN A 40 -3.77 -8.84 7.38
N ILE A 41 -3.77 -7.97 8.39
CA ILE A 41 -2.93 -6.76 8.39
C ILE A 41 -1.48 -7.12 8.76
N PRO A 42 -0.48 -6.62 8.01
CA PRO A 42 0.93 -6.67 8.37
C PRO A 42 1.21 -6.26 9.82
N GLY A 43 2.11 -6.98 10.48
CA GLY A 43 2.59 -6.65 11.81
C GLY A 43 3.87 -7.41 12.15
N PRO A 44 4.54 -7.08 13.26
CA PRO A 44 5.75 -7.76 13.68
C PRO A 44 5.60 -9.29 13.82
N ASP A 45 4.38 -9.75 14.06
CA ASP A 45 3.98 -11.15 14.22
C ASP A 45 3.46 -11.81 12.93
N PHE A 46 3.59 -11.17 11.77
CA PHE A 46 2.86 -11.58 10.55
C PHE A 46 3.19 -13.01 10.08
N VAL A 47 4.46 -13.43 10.20
CA VAL A 47 4.87 -14.80 9.84
C VAL A 47 4.23 -15.82 10.77
N ASP A 48 4.22 -15.57 12.08
CA ASP A 48 3.61 -16.46 13.06
C ASP A 48 2.09 -16.49 12.94
N ARG A 49 1.45 -15.32 12.84
CA ARG A 49 -0.02 -15.18 12.82
C ARG A 49 -0.65 -15.66 11.52
N VAL A 50 -0.01 -15.44 10.37
CA VAL A 50 -0.61 -15.67 9.05
C VAL A 50 -0.01 -16.86 8.33
N TRP A 51 1.31 -17.05 8.40
CA TRP A 51 2.01 -18.05 7.57
C TRP A 51 2.27 -19.36 8.30
N ALA A 52 2.47 -19.36 9.63
CA ALA A 52 2.89 -20.55 10.36
C ALA A 52 1.89 -21.71 10.31
N LEU A 53 0.60 -21.41 10.15
CA LEU A 53 -0.47 -22.42 10.04
C LEU A 53 -0.79 -22.84 8.59
N SER A 54 -0.01 -22.37 7.62
CA SER A 54 -0.15 -22.79 6.22
C SER A 54 0.51 -24.15 5.96
N ASP A 55 0.37 -24.66 4.73
CA ASP A 55 1.02 -25.88 4.24
C ASP A 55 2.51 -25.67 3.85
N ARG A 56 3.07 -24.49 4.13
CA ARG A 56 4.46 -24.17 3.84
C ARG A 56 5.42 -24.95 4.73
N ARG A 57 6.46 -25.51 4.11
CA ARG A 57 7.52 -26.21 4.84
C ARG A 57 8.29 -25.25 5.76
N PRO A 58 8.88 -25.74 6.86
CA PRO A 58 9.66 -24.90 7.79
C PRO A 58 10.79 -24.11 7.13
N SER A 59 11.40 -24.64 6.05
CA SER A 59 12.42 -23.91 5.28
C SER A 59 11.86 -22.66 4.60
N VAL A 60 10.63 -22.73 4.07
CA VAL A 60 9.95 -21.60 3.43
C VAL A 60 9.55 -20.56 4.48
N LEU A 61 9.03 -20.99 5.62
CA LEU A 61 8.69 -20.09 6.73
C LEU A 61 9.93 -19.32 7.22
N ARG A 62 11.07 -20.00 7.33
CA ARG A 62 12.34 -19.36 7.69
C ARG A 62 12.78 -18.33 6.65
N SER A 63 12.69 -18.64 5.36
CA SER A 63 13.00 -17.68 4.30
C SER A 63 12.07 -16.47 4.33
N LEU A 64 10.78 -16.67 4.59
CA LEU A 64 9.83 -15.56 4.77
C LEU A 64 10.22 -14.69 5.97
N GLN A 65 10.55 -15.29 7.11
CA GLN A 65 11.03 -14.56 8.29
C GLN A 65 12.27 -13.71 7.96
N THR A 66 13.26 -14.29 7.26
CA THR A 66 14.45 -13.53 6.83
C THR A 66 14.09 -12.33 5.96
N LEU A 67 13.12 -12.47 5.05
CA LEU A 67 12.68 -11.35 4.22
C LEU A 67 12.00 -10.26 5.06
N PHE A 68 11.05 -10.62 5.93
CA PHE A 68 10.30 -9.69 6.78
C PHE A 68 11.15 -9.02 7.88
N ASP A 69 12.30 -9.60 8.24
CA ASP A 69 13.25 -9.04 9.21
C ASP A 69 14.42 -8.29 8.55
N SER A 70 14.36 -8.07 7.23
CA SER A 70 15.44 -7.42 6.49
C SER A 70 15.05 -6.05 5.93
N GLY A 71 16.06 -5.20 5.74
CA GLY A 71 15.90 -3.89 5.10
C GLY A 71 15.18 -2.85 5.96
N ARG A 72 14.65 -1.82 5.31
CA ARG A 72 14.06 -0.65 6.00
C ARG A 72 12.72 -0.93 6.67
N LEU A 73 12.02 -1.97 6.23
CA LEU A 73 10.71 -2.36 6.77
C LEU A 73 10.80 -3.55 7.75
N ALA A 74 12.02 -3.93 8.15
CA ALA A 74 12.28 -5.03 9.06
C ALA A 74 11.41 -4.96 10.33
N GLY A 75 10.77 -6.07 10.69
CA GLY A 75 9.95 -6.18 11.90
C GLY A 75 8.62 -5.41 11.88
N THR A 76 8.27 -4.75 10.78
CA THR A 76 6.97 -4.07 10.64
C THR A 76 5.88 -5.00 10.11
N GLY A 77 6.28 -6.15 9.56
CA GLY A 77 5.41 -7.04 8.78
C GLY A 77 5.16 -6.56 7.35
N TYR A 78 5.61 -5.36 6.97
CA TYR A 78 5.56 -4.90 5.59
C TYR A 78 6.80 -5.39 4.83
N LEU A 79 6.59 -5.79 3.56
CA LEU A 79 7.64 -6.22 2.67
C LEU A 79 7.56 -5.42 1.37
N SER A 80 8.70 -4.86 0.95
CA SER A 80 8.84 -4.17 -0.33
C SER A 80 9.89 -4.90 -1.16
N ILE A 81 9.45 -5.51 -2.25
CA ILE A 81 10.32 -6.09 -3.27
C ILE A 81 10.11 -5.24 -4.52
N LEU A 82 11.08 -4.39 -4.81
CA LEU A 82 11.06 -3.64 -6.05
C LEU A 82 11.49 -4.59 -7.17
N PRO A 83 10.71 -4.74 -8.26
CA PRO A 83 11.23 -5.38 -9.44
C PRO A 83 12.46 -4.60 -9.91
N VAL A 84 13.47 -5.30 -10.41
CA VAL A 84 14.59 -4.66 -11.09
C VAL A 84 14.01 -3.97 -12.32
N ASP A 85 14.03 -2.64 -12.33
CA ASP A 85 13.55 -1.79 -13.43
C ASP A 85 14.45 -2.02 -14.65
N GLN A 86 14.17 -3.08 -15.43
CA GLN A 86 14.81 -3.34 -16.73
C GLN A 86 14.70 -2.13 -17.69
N GLY A 87 13.77 -1.19 -17.42
CA GLY A 87 13.61 0.06 -18.16
C GLY A 87 14.63 1.15 -17.83
N ILE A 88 15.16 1.24 -16.60
CA ILE A 88 16.21 2.22 -16.26
C ILE A 88 17.56 1.76 -16.83
N GLU A 89 17.82 0.46 -16.78
CA GLU A 89 19.08 -0.12 -17.27
C GLU A 89 19.18 -0.15 -18.81
N HIS A 90 18.05 -0.32 -19.52
CA HIS A 90 18.03 -0.27 -20.99
C HIS A 90 17.94 1.15 -21.59
N SER A 91 17.42 2.13 -20.85
CA SER A 91 17.27 3.51 -21.36
C SER A 91 18.53 4.35 -21.19
N ALA A 92 19.39 4.03 -20.22
CA ALA A 92 20.65 4.73 -19.99
C ALA A 92 21.80 4.28 -20.92
N GLY A 93 21.59 3.23 -21.73
CA GLY A 93 22.57 2.70 -22.70
C GLY A 93 22.29 3.09 -24.17
N ALA A 94 21.25 3.87 -24.44
CA ALA A 94 20.95 4.39 -25.77
C ALA A 94 21.30 5.88 -25.84
N SER A 95 22.59 6.18 -26.00
CA SER A 95 23.10 7.47 -26.49
C SER A 95 24.21 7.23 -27.50
#